data_AF-A0A2E0WYT9-F1
#
_entry.id   AF-A0A2E0WYT9-F1
#
_cell.length_a   1.000
_cell.length_b   1.000
_cell.length_c   1.000
_cell.angle_alpha   90.00
_cell.angle_beta   90.00
_cell.angle_gamma   90.00
#
_symmetry.space_group_name_H-M   'P 1'
#
loop_
_entity.id
_entity.type
_entity.pdbx_description
1 polymer ?
#
loop_
_entity_poly.entity_id
_entity_poly.type
_entity_poly.pdbx_seq_one_letter_code
_entity_poly.pdbx_strand_id
1 'polypeptide(L)'
;MTAHDLLAELDRRGIAIQAHGDRLRYAPRSAVTPELAARMRQHKRALLAILGDANEANWHAVSLADYDYLTGPRRHPRPCPWCGGRLVHNPACDDLRQGWVPTIPFGKHRGRRVDQLPADYVGWILAAEVGGAEFRDQLRRWLAAEGRP
;
A
#
# COMPACT_ATOMS: atom_id res chain seq x y z
N MET A 1 -38.92 2.62 -22.44
CA MET A 1 -37.48 2.38 -22.20
C MET A 1 -37.19 2.59 -20.72
N THR A 2 -36.52 1.64 -20.10
CA THR A 2 -36.22 1.64 -18.67
C THR A 2 -34.84 2.23 -18.37
N ALA A 3 -34.54 2.46 -17.09
CA ALA A 3 -33.19 2.89 -16.67
C ALA A 3 -32.13 1.81 -16.93
N HIS A 4 -32.48 0.53 -16.80
CA HIS A 4 -31.60 -0.61 -17.12
C HIS A 4 -31.28 -0.67 -18.62
N ASP A 5 -32.27 -0.45 -19.48
CA ASP A 5 -32.06 -0.40 -20.94
C ASP A 5 -31.10 0.73 -21.32
N LEU A 6 -31.23 1.89 -20.64
CA LEU A 6 -30.36 3.03 -20.84
C LEU A 6 -28.92 2.75 -20.36
N LEU A 7 -28.73 2.07 -19.24
CA LEU A 7 -27.40 1.65 -18.78
C LEU A 7 -26.74 0.70 -19.78
N ALA A 8 -27.47 -0.30 -20.26
CA ALA A 8 -26.96 -1.23 -21.27
C ALA A 8 -26.61 -0.52 -22.59
N GLU A 9 -27.36 0.51 -22.97
CA GLU A 9 -27.03 1.33 -24.14
C GLU A 9 -25.79 2.20 -23.92
N LEU A 10 -25.63 2.79 -22.74
CA LEU A 10 -24.44 3.57 -22.39
C LEU A 10 -23.18 2.68 -22.41
N ASP A 11 -23.27 1.47 -21.86
CA ASP A 11 -22.19 0.48 -21.85
C ASP A 11 -21.80 0.05 -23.27
N ARG A 12 -22.77 -0.30 -24.12
CA ARG A 12 -22.54 -0.62 -25.54
C ARG A 12 -21.87 0.52 -26.32
N ARG A 13 -22.08 1.77 -25.91
CA ARG A 13 -21.46 2.96 -26.49
C ARG A 13 -20.10 3.30 -25.88
N GLY A 14 -19.62 2.51 -24.91
CA GLY A 14 -18.37 2.75 -24.18
C GLY A 14 -18.44 3.96 -23.25
N ILE A 15 -19.64 4.36 -22.82
CA ILE A 15 -19.84 5.48 -21.91
C ILE A 15 -19.94 4.92 -20.50
N ALA A 16 -18.85 5.04 -19.76
CA ALA A 16 -18.84 4.73 -18.33
C ALA A 16 -19.66 5.78 -17.58
N ILE A 17 -20.54 5.33 -16.70
CA ILE A 17 -21.36 6.18 -15.83
C ILE A 17 -21.22 5.73 -14.37
N GLN A 18 -21.11 6.69 -13.45
CA GLN A 18 -20.94 6.44 -12.02
C GLN A 18 -21.81 7.40 -11.21
N ALA A 19 -22.36 6.92 -10.09
CA ALA A 19 -22.98 7.76 -9.09
C ALA A 19 -21.91 8.40 -8.19
N HIS A 20 -22.07 9.68 -7.88
CA HIS A 20 -21.24 10.39 -6.92
C HIS A 20 -22.16 11.26 -6.06
N GLY A 21 -22.65 10.68 -4.96
CA GLY A 21 -23.71 11.28 -4.16
C GLY A 21 -25.00 11.42 -4.98
N ASP A 22 -25.50 12.65 -5.13
CA ASP A 22 -26.72 12.99 -5.87
C ASP A 22 -26.49 13.31 -7.36
N ARG A 23 -25.27 13.07 -7.85
CA ARG A 23 -24.83 13.44 -9.22
C ARG A 23 -24.36 12.22 -10.01
N LEU A 24 -24.61 12.26 -11.31
CA LEU A 24 -24.08 11.29 -12.27
C LEU A 24 -22.82 11.87 -12.91
N ARG A 25 -21.72 11.12 -12.84
CA ARG A 25 -20.48 11.38 -13.59
C ARG A 25 -20.42 10.41 -14.76
N TYR A 26 -19.89 10.85 -15.90
CA TYR A 26 -19.76 10.00 -17.08
C TYR A 26 -18.53 10.37 -17.92
N ALA A 27 -17.99 9.37 -18.62
CA ALA A 27 -16.85 9.51 -19.53
C ALA A 27 -16.94 8.50 -20.70
N PRO A 28 -16.53 8.87 -21.93
CA PRO A 28 -16.09 10.20 -22.34
C PRO A 28 -17.27 11.16 -22.57
N ARG A 29 -17.10 12.45 -22.26
CA ARG A 29 -18.18 13.45 -22.41
C ARG A 29 -18.55 13.71 -23.87
N SER A 30 -17.60 13.54 -24.79
CA SER A 30 -17.80 13.70 -26.23
C SER A 30 -18.75 12.68 -26.84
N ALA A 31 -18.91 11.52 -26.22
CA ALA A 31 -19.83 10.47 -26.70
C ALA A 31 -21.29 10.70 -26.24
N VAL A 32 -21.53 11.67 -25.36
CA VAL A 32 -22.88 11.98 -24.85
C VAL A 32 -23.53 13.06 -25.70
N THR A 33 -24.43 12.66 -26.59
CA THR A 33 -25.22 13.61 -27.39
C THR A 33 -26.27 14.34 -26.52
N PRO A 34 -26.77 15.51 -26.96
CA PRO A 34 -27.80 16.25 -26.24
C PRO A 34 -29.07 15.44 -25.93
N GLU A 35 -29.48 14.57 -26.85
CA GLU A 35 -30.64 13.68 -26.71
C GLU A 35 -30.38 12.61 -25.63
N LEU A 36 -29.18 12.04 -25.63
CA LEU A 36 -28.76 11.08 -24.60
C LEU A 36 -28.71 11.75 -23.23
N ALA A 37 -28.20 12.98 -23.15
CA ALA A 37 -28.20 13.76 -21.92
C ALA A 37 -29.63 14.09 -21.42
N ALA A 38 -30.59 14.33 -22.31
CA ALA A 38 -31.99 14.51 -21.94
C ALA A 38 -32.59 13.23 -21.37
N ARG A 39 -32.34 12.08 -22.00
CA ARG A 39 -32.77 10.76 -21.51
C ARG A 39 -32.15 10.42 -20.16
N MET A 40 -30.85 10.68 -19.97
CA MET A 40 -30.16 10.51 -18.68
C MET A 40 -30.78 11.39 -17.58
N ARG A 41 -31.17 12.63 -17.91
CA ARG A 41 -31.86 13.52 -16.95
C ARG A 41 -33.25 13.00 -16.59
N GLN A 42 -34.02 12.52 -17.58
CA GLN A 42 -35.34 11.93 -17.35
C GLN A 42 -35.28 10.72 -16.41
N HIS A 43 -34.25 9.88 -16.55
CA HIS A 43 -34.07 8.68 -15.72
C HIS A 43 -33.10 8.87 -14.54
N LYS A 44 -32.71 10.12 -14.19
CA LYS A 44 -31.64 10.40 -13.22
C LYS A 44 -31.84 9.68 -11.88
N ARG A 45 -33.05 9.74 -11.30
CA ARG A 45 -33.32 9.13 -9.99
C ARG A 45 -33.17 7.61 -10.01
N ALA A 46 -33.66 6.96 -11.08
CA ALA A 46 -33.54 5.52 -11.23
C ALA A 46 -32.10 5.09 -11.50
N LEU A 47 -31.35 5.85 -12.31
CA LEU A 47 -29.92 5.61 -12.55
C LEU A 47 -29.09 5.74 -11.26
N LEU A 48 -29.38 6.74 -10.43
CA LEU A 48 -28.71 6.92 -9.14
C LEU A 48 -29.00 5.79 -8.16
N ALA A 49 -30.23 5.26 -8.12
CA ALA A 49 -30.56 4.12 -7.28
C ALA A 49 -29.75 2.88 -7.68
N ILE A 50 -29.78 2.52 -8.97
CA ILE A 50 -29.07 1.35 -9.49
C ILE A 50 -27.55 1.46 -9.26
N LEU A 51 -26.97 2.63 -9.52
CA LEU A 51 -25.53 2.87 -9.37
C LEU A 51 -25.09 3.08 -7.91
N GLY A 52 -25.99 3.56 -7.05
CA GLY A 52 -25.75 3.74 -5.62
C GLY A 52 -25.64 2.39 -4.90
N ASP A 53 -26.58 1.49 -5.17
CA ASP A 53 -26.59 0.14 -4.59
C ASP A 53 -25.33 -0.65 -5.01
N ALA A 54 -24.85 -0.47 -6.25
CA ALA A 54 -23.62 -1.08 -6.71
C ALA A 54 -22.36 -0.55 -5.98
N ASN A 55 -22.38 0.70 -5.53
CA ASN A 55 -21.26 1.30 -4.81
C ASN A 55 -21.23 0.88 -3.33
N GLU A 56 -22.39 0.71 -2.70
CA GLU A 56 -22.49 0.10 -1.36
C GLU A 56 -22.13 -1.40 -1.41
N ALA A 57 -22.56 -2.12 -2.45
CA ALA A 57 -22.22 -3.54 -2.63
C ALA A 57 -20.70 -3.80 -2.73
N ASN A 58 -19.92 -2.85 -3.23
CA ASN A 58 -18.46 -2.99 -3.31
C ASN A 58 -17.77 -3.02 -1.94
N TRP A 59 -18.36 -2.43 -0.90
CA TRP A 59 -17.79 -2.51 0.45
C TRP A 59 -17.99 -3.89 1.08
N HIS A 60 -19.04 -4.63 0.70
CA HIS A 60 -19.23 -6.01 1.13
C HIS A 60 -18.20 -6.97 0.51
N ALA A 61 -17.56 -6.59 -0.60
CA ALA A 61 -16.50 -7.37 -1.23
C ALA A 61 -15.12 -7.13 -0.59
N VAL A 62 -14.98 -6.10 0.25
CA VAL A 62 -13.76 -5.87 1.04
C VAL A 62 -13.77 -6.89 2.17
N SER A 63 -12.88 -7.88 2.10
CA SER A 63 -12.75 -8.85 3.19
C SER A 63 -12.27 -8.15 4.46
N LEU A 64 -12.48 -8.78 5.62
CA LEU A 64 -11.89 -8.28 6.87
C LEU A 64 -10.37 -8.13 6.76
N ALA A 65 -9.72 -9.01 6.00
CA ALA A 65 -8.27 -8.94 5.74
C ALA A 65 -7.88 -7.69 4.93
N ASP A 66 -8.68 -7.34 3.91
CA ASP A 66 -8.47 -6.13 3.12
C ASP A 66 -8.72 -4.87 3.95
N TYR A 67 -9.76 -4.89 4.78
CA TYR A 67 -10.05 -3.81 5.72
C TYR A 67 -8.89 -3.60 6.70
N ASP A 68 -8.40 -4.68 7.31
CA ASP A 68 -7.25 -4.65 8.22
C ASP A 68 -5.97 -4.18 7.52
N TYR A 69 -5.76 -4.56 6.25
CA TYR A 69 -4.62 -4.09 5.46
C TYR A 69 -4.72 -2.57 5.18
N LEU A 70 -5.91 -2.09 4.82
CA LEU A 70 -6.13 -0.69 4.45
C LEU A 70 -6.13 0.25 5.66
N THR A 71 -6.70 -0.18 6.78
CA THR A 71 -6.98 0.65 7.96
C THR A 71 -6.14 0.29 9.18
N GLY A 72 -5.51 -0.88 9.18
CA GLY A 72 -4.68 -1.34 10.28
C GLY A 72 -3.42 -0.49 10.47
N PRO A 73 -2.79 -0.58 11.65
CA PRO A 73 -1.57 0.15 11.95
C PRO A 73 -0.46 -0.25 10.98
N ARG A 74 -0.08 0.68 10.11
CA ARG A 74 1.01 0.46 9.16
C ARG A 74 2.33 0.35 9.91
N ARG A 75 2.93 -0.84 9.90
CA ARG A 75 4.33 -1.02 10.31
C ARG A 75 5.24 -0.50 9.21
N HIS A 76 5.30 0.82 9.09
CA HIS A 76 6.34 1.42 8.28
C HIS A 76 7.68 1.18 8.98
N PRO A 77 8.73 0.73 8.26
CA PRO A 77 10.08 0.82 8.81
C PRO A 77 10.33 2.26 9.24
N ARG A 78 11.16 2.45 10.27
CA ARG A 78 11.45 3.81 10.77
C ARG A 78 11.75 4.72 9.59
N PRO A 79 11.09 5.89 9.48
CA PRO A 79 11.30 6.76 8.34
C PRO A 79 12.78 7.09 8.27
N CYS A 80 13.38 6.87 7.09
CA CYS A 80 14.75 7.30 6.85
C CYS A 80 14.84 8.80 7.21
N PRO A 81 15.81 9.24 8.03
CA PRO A 81 15.92 10.62 8.48
C PRO A 81 16.06 11.62 7.32
N TRP A 82 16.45 11.13 6.14
CA TRP A 82 16.69 11.95 4.97
C TRP A 82 15.50 11.98 3.99
N CYS A 83 14.86 10.84 3.71
CA CYS A 83 13.71 10.79 2.79
C CYS A 83 12.33 10.75 3.48
N GLY A 84 12.29 10.68 4.82
CA GLY A 84 11.05 10.58 5.60
C GLY A 84 10.27 9.29 5.35
N GLY A 85 10.90 8.27 4.75
CA GLY A 85 10.22 7.02 4.35
C GLY A 85 9.42 7.12 3.05
N ARG A 86 9.72 8.07 2.16
CA ARG A 86 9.14 8.09 0.81
C ARG A 86 9.68 6.92 -0.03
N LEU A 87 8.81 6.38 -0.88
CA LEU A 87 8.96 5.12 -1.65
C LEU A 87 10.17 5.07 -2.62
N VAL A 88 10.91 6.16 -2.80
CA VAL A 88 12.12 6.18 -3.64
C VAL A 88 13.28 6.63 -2.76
N HIS A 89 14.15 5.67 -2.42
CA HIS A 89 15.40 5.98 -1.74
C HIS A 89 16.37 6.63 -2.73
N ASN A 90 16.96 7.75 -2.35
CA ASN A 90 18.13 8.30 -3.03
C ASN A 90 19.32 7.37 -2.73
N PRO A 91 20.23 7.08 -3.68
CA PRO A 91 21.45 6.30 -3.42
C PRO A 91 22.22 6.69 -2.14
N ALA A 92 22.28 7.98 -1.80
CA ALA A 92 22.91 8.43 -0.56
C ALA A 92 22.16 8.00 0.72
N CYS A 93 20.85 7.71 0.64
CA CYS A 93 20.10 7.07 1.72
C CYS A 93 20.52 5.61 1.90
N ASP A 94 20.81 4.91 0.80
CA ASP A 94 21.26 3.52 0.84
C ASP A 94 22.66 3.44 1.45
N ASP A 95 23.57 4.33 1.08
CA ASP A 95 24.92 4.41 1.65
C ASP A 95 24.89 4.71 3.16
N LEU A 96 24.05 5.66 3.59
CA LEU A 96 23.84 5.95 5.01
C LEU A 96 23.28 4.75 5.77
N ARG A 97 22.29 4.06 5.20
CA ARG A 97 21.69 2.86 5.81
C ARG A 97 22.69 1.71 5.90
N GLN A 98 23.55 1.55 4.89
CA GLN A 98 24.65 0.57 4.93
C GLN A 98 25.62 0.86 6.07
N GLY A 99 25.89 2.14 6.35
CA GLY A 99 26.71 2.57 7.50
C GLY A 99 26.09 2.28 8.88
N TRP A 100 24.80 1.99 8.96
CA TRP A 100 24.11 1.66 10.21
C TRP A 100 24.08 0.18 10.52
N VAL A 101 24.41 -0.68 9.56
CA VAL A 101 24.48 -2.12 9.80
C VAL A 101 25.72 -2.40 10.63
N PRO A 102 25.58 -3.01 11.84
CA PRO A 102 26.73 -3.32 12.66
C PRO A 102 27.72 -4.23 11.91
N THR A 103 29.01 -4.01 12.13
CA THR A 103 30.07 -4.88 11.61
C THR A 103 30.57 -5.78 12.73
N ILE A 104 30.94 -7.01 12.38
CA ILE A 104 31.42 -7.99 13.37
C ILE A 104 32.81 -7.56 13.87
N PRO A 105 33.00 -7.35 15.19
CA PRO A 105 34.31 -6.93 15.71
C PRO A 105 35.30 -8.09 15.92
N PHE A 106 34.87 -9.35 15.79
CA PHE A 106 35.64 -10.53 16.23
C PHE A 106 35.45 -11.78 15.35
N GLY A 107 36.28 -12.80 15.57
CA GLY A 107 36.12 -14.12 14.98
C GLY A 107 36.29 -14.19 13.46
N LYS A 108 35.83 -15.30 12.87
CA LYS A 108 35.98 -15.62 11.43
C LYS A 108 35.32 -14.59 10.50
N HIS A 109 34.28 -13.91 10.99
CA HIS A 109 33.50 -12.95 10.22
C HIS A 109 33.88 -11.50 10.52
N ARG A 110 35.01 -11.23 11.20
CA ARG A 110 35.46 -9.88 11.55
C ARG A 110 35.44 -8.94 10.34
N GLY A 111 34.87 -7.75 10.52
CA GLY A 111 34.74 -6.71 9.49
C GLY A 111 33.56 -6.91 8.54
N ARG A 112 32.90 -8.08 8.53
CA ARG A 112 31.69 -8.29 7.73
C ARG A 112 30.48 -7.63 8.39
N ARG A 113 29.52 -7.21 7.57
CA ARG A 113 28.25 -6.66 8.03
C ARG A 113 27.34 -7.78 8.51
N VAL A 114 26.56 -7.52 9.55
CA VAL A 114 25.63 -8.50 10.14
C VAL A 114 24.61 -9.01 9.11
N ASP A 115 24.14 -8.17 8.18
CA ASP A 115 23.18 -8.56 7.15
C ASP A 115 23.73 -9.52 6.10
N GLN A 116 25.06 -9.70 6.05
CA GLN A 116 25.75 -10.65 5.17
C GLN A 116 26.02 -12.00 5.86
N LEU A 117 25.58 -12.18 7.11
CA LEU A 117 25.85 -13.38 7.88
C LEU A 117 24.65 -14.33 7.87
N PRO A 118 24.90 -15.64 7.98
CA PRO A 118 23.86 -16.62 8.25
C PRO A 118 23.08 -16.28 9.53
N ALA A 119 21.76 -16.46 9.51
CA ALA A 119 20.88 -16.08 10.62
C ALA A 119 21.17 -16.88 11.91
N ASP A 120 21.54 -18.15 11.77
CA ASP A 120 22.01 -19.03 12.84
C ASP A 120 23.27 -18.50 13.51
N TYR A 121 24.20 -17.93 12.75
CA TYR A 121 25.41 -17.32 13.30
C TYR A 121 25.09 -16.06 14.12
N VAL A 122 24.15 -15.23 13.66
CA VAL A 122 23.69 -14.05 14.41
C VAL A 122 22.97 -14.45 15.70
N GLY A 123 22.11 -15.47 15.64
CA GLY A 123 21.46 -16.04 16.82
C GLY A 123 22.47 -16.58 17.83
N TRP A 124 23.50 -17.30 17.35
CA TRP A 124 24.58 -17.77 18.20
C TRP A 124 25.35 -16.62 18.89
N ILE A 125 25.66 -15.53 18.19
CA ILE A 125 26.33 -14.35 18.79
C ILE A 125 25.53 -13.81 19.99
N LEU A 126 24.21 -13.72 19.85
CA LEU A 126 23.33 -13.20 20.90
C LEU A 126 23.21 -14.16 22.07
N ALA A 127 23.14 -15.47 21.81
CA ALA A 127 23.01 -16.50 22.83
C ALA A 127 24.32 -16.75 23.60
N ALA A 128 25.45 -16.77 22.89
CA ALA A 128 26.78 -17.05 23.45
C ALA A 128 27.45 -15.83 24.08
N GLU A 129 26.77 -14.68 24.09
CA GLU A 129 27.27 -13.44 24.69
C GLU A 129 28.66 -13.01 24.20
N VAL A 130 28.92 -13.17 22.90
CA VAL A 130 30.20 -12.79 22.28
C VAL A 130 30.15 -11.33 21.81
N GLY A 131 31.28 -10.61 21.90
CA GLY A 131 31.44 -9.29 21.29
C GLY A 131 31.30 -8.06 22.17
N GLY A 132 31.20 -8.22 23.50
CA GLY A 132 30.98 -7.11 24.42
C GLY A 132 29.52 -6.63 24.44
N ALA A 133 29.11 -6.02 25.56
CA ALA A 133 27.72 -5.62 25.79
C ALA A 133 27.23 -4.56 24.78
N GLU A 134 28.07 -3.57 24.47
CA GLU A 134 27.74 -2.47 23.56
C GLU A 134 27.37 -2.97 22.15
N PHE A 135 28.19 -3.86 21.59
CA PHE A 135 27.93 -4.45 20.27
C PHE A 135 26.64 -5.28 20.27
N ARG A 136 26.40 -6.08 21.32
CA ARG A 136 25.17 -6.87 21.44
C ARG A 136 23.93 -5.98 21.51
N ASP A 137 24.00 -4.87 22.23
CA ASP A 137 22.88 -3.92 22.32
C ASP A 137 22.67 -3.16 21.00
N GLN A 138 23.75 -2.87 20.28
CA GLN A 138 23.65 -2.35 18.91
C GLN A 138 22.97 -3.37 17.98
N LEU A 139 23.37 -4.64 18.05
CA LEU A 139 22.82 -5.73 17.25
C LEU A 139 21.32 -5.96 17.54
N ARG A 140 20.92 -6.01 18.82
CA ARG A 140 19.50 -6.15 19.21
C ARG A 140 18.65 -4.98 18.70
N ARG A 141 19.15 -3.75 18.83
CA ARG A 141 18.45 -2.56 18.31
C ARG A 141 18.28 -2.61 16.80
N TRP A 142 19.29 -3.10 16.07
CA TRP A 142 19.22 -3.24 14.63
C TRP A 142 18.22 -4.34 14.20
N LEU A 143 18.25 -5.53 14.83
CA LEU A 143 17.29 -6.61 14.54
C LEU A 143 15.84 -6.18 14.79
N ALA A 144 15.59 -5.51 15.91
CA ALA A 144 14.28 -4.97 16.25
C ALA A 144 13.79 -3.93 15.23
N ALA A 145 14.69 -3.13 14.64
CA ALA A 145 14.34 -2.13 13.64
C ALA A 145 14.04 -2.74 12.26
N GLU A 146 14.70 -3.83 11.88
CA GLU A 146 14.51 -4.54 10.61
C GLU A 146 13.37 -5.57 10.67
N GLY A 147 12.74 -5.76 11.84
CA GLY A 147 11.68 -6.76 12.03
C GLY A 147 12.17 -8.20 11.89
N ARG A 148 13.46 -8.44 12.13
CA ARG A 148 14.07 -9.77 12.14
C ARG A 148 14.02 -10.33 13.57
N PRO A 149 13.65 -11.61 13.75
CA PRO A 149 13.65 -12.27 15.05
C PRO A 149 15.07 -12.39 15.63
#